data_AF-A0AAE9YKU8-F1
#
_entry.id   AF-A0AAE9YKU8-F1
#
_cell.length_a   1.000
_cell.length_b   1.000
_cell.length_c   1.000
_cell.angle_alpha   90.00
_cell.angle_beta   90.00
_cell.angle_gamma   90.00
#
_symmetry.space_group_name_H-M   'P 1'
#
loop_
_entity.id
_entity.type
_entity.pdbx_description
1 polymer ?
#
loop_
_entity_poly.entity_id
_entity_poly.type
_entity_poly.pdbx_seq_one_letter_code
_entity_poly.pdbx_strand_id
1 'polypeptide(L)'
;MDDVSEQFKTVQKRFYTVLLLTVSLFASGFILKSFNLELFNPFYGALFGVLVFNIGVWLFYRCPKCNTVPFALGGEGVEIRPKSCQKCGAKFR
;
A
#
# COMPACT_ATOMS: atom_id res chain seq x y z
N MET A 1 8.19 2.38 -25.38
CA MET A 1 8.63 1.60 -24.19
C MET A 1 7.76 1.93 -22.97
N ASP A 2 6.49 2.32 -23.21
CA ASP A 2 5.77 3.26 -22.32
C ASP A 2 4.45 2.73 -21.74
N ASP A 3 3.92 1.63 -22.30
CA ASP A 3 2.61 1.12 -21.90
C ASP A 3 2.60 0.57 -20.47
N VAL A 4 3.64 -0.22 -20.13
CA VAL A 4 3.78 -0.87 -18.83
C VAL A 4 4.07 0.14 -17.70
N SER A 5 4.80 1.22 -18.00
CA SER A 5 5.12 2.26 -17.02
C SER A 5 3.90 3.14 -16.73
N GLU A 6 3.08 3.45 -17.75
CA GLU A 6 1.85 4.22 -17.59
C GLU A 6 0.77 3.44 -16.83
N GLN A 7 0.61 2.15 -17.12
CA GLN A 7 -0.26 1.26 -16.35
C GLN A 7 0.18 1.15 -14.88
N PHE A 8 1.48 1.05 -14.63
CA PHE A 8 2.00 0.98 -13.27
C PHE A 8 1.83 2.29 -12.48
N LYS A 9 1.85 3.47 -13.13
CA LYS A 9 1.52 4.74 -12.47
C LYS A 9 0.09 4.73 -11.91
N THR A 10 -0.86 4.17 -12.65
CA THR A 10 -2.25 4.04 -12.20
C THR A 10 -2.36 3.11 -10.99
N VAL A 11 -1.67 1.97 -11.04
CA VAL A 11 -1.56 1.03 -9.91
C VAL A 11 -0.95 1.72 -8.68
N GLN A 12 0.13 2.47 -8.87
CA GLN A 12 0.82 3.17 -7.81
C GLN A 12 -0.03 4.29 -7.20
N LYS A 13 -0.79 5.03 -8.02
CA LYS A 13 -1.73 6.06 -7.53
C LYS A 13 -2.80 5.44 -6.64
N ARG A 14 -3.38 4.31 -7.04
CA ARG A 14 -4.36 3.57 -6.22
C ARG A 14 -3.73 3.10 -4.90
N PHE A 15 -2.50 2.59 -4.95
CA PHE A 15 -1.77 2.21 -3.74
C PHE A 15 -1.56 3.39 -2.78
N TYR A 16 -1.18 4.56 -3.29
CA TYR A 16 -1.07 5.77 -2.47
C TYR A 16 -2.42 6.20 -1.88
N THR A 17 -3.52 6.05 -2.60
CA THR A 17 -4.87 6.32 -2.07
C THR A 17 -5.21 5.37 -0.92
N VAL A 18 -4.90 4.08 -1.04
CA VAL A 18 -5.12 3.11 0.05
C VAL A 18 -4.22 3.44 1.25
N LEU A 19 -2.94 3.76 1.01
CA LEU A 19 -2.00 4.15 2.07
C LEU A 19 -2.52 5.37 2.83
N LEU A 20 -2.99 6.39 2.11
CA LEU A 20 -3.54 7.60 2.71
C LEU A 20 -4.79 7.29 3.55
N LEU A 21 -5.70 6.46 3.03
CA LEU A 21 -6.87 5.98 3.78
C LEU A 21 -6.47 5.28 5.08
N THR A 22 -5.47 4.41 5.05
CA THR A 22 -4.99 3.72 6.27
C THR A 22 -4.38 4.67 7.28
N VAL A 23 -3.62 5.68 6.85
CA VAL A 23 -3.07 6.72 7.74
C VAL A 23 -4.21 7.56 8.34
N SER A 24 -5.22 7.92 7.54
CA SER A 24 -6.39 8.67 8.01
C SER A 24 -7.21 7.89 9.04
N LEU A 25 -7.44 6.59 8.82
CA LEU A 25 -8.15 5.72 9.76
C LEU A 25 -7.35 5.51 11.06
N PHE A 26 -6.04 5.40 10.96
CA PHE A 26 -5.18 5.35 12.12
C PHE A 26 -5.30 6.65 12.93
N ALA A 27 -5.11 7.80 12.28
CA ALA A 27 -5.17 9.12 12.93
C ALA A 27 -6.54 9.39 13.57
N SER A 28 -7.64 9.00 12.94
CA SER A 28 -8.99 9.20 13.51
C SER A 28 -9.18 8.42 14.81
N GLY A 29 -8.58 7.22 14.94
CA GLY A 29 -8.58 6.45 16.19
C GLY A 29 -7.90 7.19 17.35
N PHE A 30 -6.80 7.92 17.09
CA PHE A 30 -6.14 8.76 18.09
C PHE A 30 -6.96 9.99 18.44
N ILE A 31 -7.58 10.62 17.45
CA ILE A 31 -8.45 11.80 17.66
C ILE A 31 -9.66 11.40 18.52
N LEU A 32 -10.33 10.29 18.21
CA LEU A 32 -11.49 9.80 18.97
C LEU A 32 -11.13 9.45 20.41
N LYS A 33 -9.94 8.88 20.65
CA LYS A 33 -9.43 8.66 22.01
C LYS A 33 -9.27 9.96 22.79
N SER A 34 -8.84 11.05 22.13
CA SER A 34 -8.71 12.37 22.77
C SER A 34 -10.04 12.95 23.26
N PHE A 35 -11.18 12.44 22.78
CA PHE A 35 -12.52 12.83 23.23
C PHE A 35 -13.07 11.91 24.36
N ASN A 36 -12.22 11.08 25.00
CA ASN A 36 -12.63 10.15 26.06
C ASN A 36 -13.76 9.17 25.68
N LEU A 37 -13.89 8.86 24.39
CA LEU A 37 -14.72 7.74 23.96
C LEU A 37 -13.98 6.43 24.29
N GLU A 38 -14.19 5.93 25.50
CA GLU A 38 -13.55 4.71 26.05
C GLU A 38 -13.73 3.46 25.17
N LEU A 39 -14.73 3.46 24.28
CA LEU A 39 -14.97 2.37 23.34
C LEU A 39 -13.88 2.21 22.25
N PHE A 40 -13.13 3.28 21.94
CA PHE A 40 -12.15 3.26 20.85
C PHE A 40 -10.72 3.14 21.36
N ASN A 41 -10.27 1.90 21.57
CA ASN A 41 -8.85 1.63 21.76
C ASN A 41 -8.12 1.92 20.43
N PRO A 42 -7.13 2.85 20.40
CA PRO A 42 -6.37 3.19 19.19
C PRO A 42 -5.65 1.97 18.59
N PHE A 43 -5.43 0.92 19.38
CA PHE A 43 -4.86 -0.34 18.92
C PHE A 43 -5.74 -1.03 17.87
N TYR A 44 -7.07 -0.92 17.95
CA TYR A 44 -7.97 -1.45 16.92
C TYR A 44 -7.88 -0.67 15.60
N GLY A 45 -7.72 0.66 15.67
CA GLY A 45 -7.46 1.50 14.49
C GLY A 45 -6.14 1.14 13.81
N ALA A 46 -5.10 0.85 14.60
CA ALA A 46 -3.81 0.35 14.12
C ALA A 46 -3.93 -0.99 13.40
N LEU A 47 -4.56 -1.97 14.05
CA LEU A 47 -4.79 -3.30 13.50
C LEU A 47 -5.58 -3.23 12.19
N PHE A 48 -6.68 -2.47 12.17
CA PHE A 48 -7.50 -2.29 10.98
C PHE A 48 -6.72 -1.61 9.85
N GLY A 49 -5.92 -0.58 10.17
CA GLY A 49 -5.05 0.09 9.21
C GLY A 49 -4.03 -0.86 8.57
N VAL A 50 -3.34 -1.67 9.38
CA VAL A 50 -2.38 -2.67 8.87
C VAL A 50 -3.07 -3.72 8.00
N LEU A 51 -4.27 -4.15 8.37
CA LEU A 51 -5.04 -5.16 7.63
C LEU A 51 -5.48 -4.62 6.26
N VAL A 52 -6.05 -3.41 6.22
CA VAL A 52 -6.42 -2.73 4.97
C VAL A 52 -5.20 -2.47 4.09
N PHE A 53 -4.06 -2.08 4.69
CA PHE A 53 -2.82 -1.88 3.96
C PHE A 53 -2.32 -3.17 3.29
N ASN A 54 -2.26 -4.27 4.03
CA ASN A 54 -1.81 -5.56 3.51
C ASN A 54 -2.73 -6.08 2.40
N ILE A 55 -4.05 -6.01 2.58
CA ILE A 55 -5.02 -6.37 1.55
C ILE A 55 -4.85 -5.47 0.32
N GLY A 56 -4.64 -4.16 0.53
CA GLY A 56 -4.46 -3.19 -0.53
C GLY A 56 -3.23 -3.45 -1.39
N VAL A 57 -2.08 -3.74 -0.75
CA VAL A 57 -0.88 -4.21 -1.44
C VAL A 57 -1.19 -5.46 -2.24
N TRP A 58 -1.80 -6.44 -1.58
CA TRP A 58 -1.97 -7.77 -2.16
C TRP A 58 -2.95 -7.79 -3.32
N LEU A 59 -3.97 -6.94 -3.34
CA LEU A 59 -4.97 -6.88 -4.41
C LEU A 59 -4.61 -5.87 -5.50
N PHE A 60 -4.12 -4.68 -5.12
CA PHE A 60 -3.98 -3.57 -6.06
C PHE A 60 -2.53 -3.32 -6.49
N TYR A 61 -1.54 -3.57 -5.63
CA TYR A 61 -0.14 -3.25 -5.91
C TYR A 61 0.61 -4.41 -6.59
N ARG A 62 0.19 -4.71 -7.82
CA ARG A 62 0.75 -5.81 -8.63
C ARG A 62 1.36 -5.30 -9.93
N CYS A 63 2.38 -6.01 -10.40
CA CYS A 63 2.97 -5.77 -11.72
C CYS A 63 1.92 -6.06 -12.82
N PRO A 64 1.61 -5.11 -13.73
CA PRO A 64 0.65 -5.34 -14.81
C PRO A 64 1.07 -6.45 -15.78
N LYS A 65 2.36 -6.76 -15.89
CA LYS A 65 2.87 -7.80 -16.82
C LYS A 65 2.84 -9.22 -16.26
N CYS A 66 3.13 -9.40 -14.97
CA CYS A 66 3.27 -10.73 -14.35
C CYS A 66 2.47 -10.92 -13.07
N ASN A 67 1.62 -9.95 -12.74
CA ASN A 67 0.72 -9.91 -11.58
C ASN A 67 1.42 -10.17 -10.22
N THR A 68 2.72 -9.94 -10.13
CA THR A 68 3.51 -10.17 -8.93
C THR A 68 3.70 -8.87 -8.17
N VAL A 69 3.67 -8.93 -6.84
CA VAL A 69 3.97 -7.78 -5.97
C VAL A 69 5.46 -7.45 -6.07
N PRO A 70 5.84 -6.19 -6.33
CA PRO A 70 7.25 -5.80 -6.37
C PRO A 70 7.81 -5.70 -4.95
N PHE A 71 8.65 -6.67 -4.60
CA PHE A 71 9.40 -6.70 -3.34
C PHE A 71 10.76 -6.02 -3.49
N ALA A 72 11.25 -5.43 -2.40
CA ALA A 72 12.58 -4.81 -2.34
C ALA A 72 13.68 -5.86 -2.57
N LEU A 73 14.67 -5.52 -3.40
CA LEU A 73 15.85 -6.36 -3.61
C LEU A 73 16.63 -6.52 -2.29
N GLY A 74 16.67 -7.76 -1.77
CA GLY A 74 17.46 -8.11 -0.59
C GLY A 74 16.83 -7.77 0.75
N GLY A 75 15.52 -7.47 0.81
CA GLY A 75 14.82 -7.18 2.05
C GLY A 75 13.41 -7.73 2.12
N GLU A 76 12.90 -7.89 3.34
CA GLU A 76 11.50 -8.21 3.61
C GLU A 76 10.67 -6.92 3.54
N GLY A 77 10.14 -6.61 2.36
CA GLY A 77 9.33 -5.40 2.20
C GLY A 77 8.80 -5.17 0.79
N VAL A 78 7.66 -4.48 0.71
CA VAL A 78 7.10 -3.99 -0.55
C VAL A 78 7.85 -2.73 -0.95
N GLU A 79 8.42 -2.72 -2.16
CA GLU A 79 9.09 -1.52 -2.65
C GLU A 79 8.02 -0.54 -3.16
N ILE A 80 7.91 0.66 -2.56
CA ILE A 80 6.87 1.65 -2.91
C ILE A 80 7.13 2.31 -4.27
N ARG A 81 8.39 2.33 -4.72
CA ARG A 81 8.84 2.95 -5.98
C ARG A 81 9.83 2.05 -6.75
N PRO A 82 9.41 0.85 -7.18
CA PRO A 82 10.27 -0.06 -7.90
C PRO A 82 10.61 0.51 -9.28
N LYS A 83 11.90 0.44 -9.65
CA LYS A 83 12.35 0.79 -11.01
C LYS A 83 11.91 -0.28 -12.02
N SER A 84 11.88 -1.54 -11.61
CA SER A 84 11.47 -2.67 -12.43
C SER A 84 10.82 -3.78 -11.61
N CYS A 85 10.09 -4.66 -12.27
CA CYS A 85 9.59 -5.88 -11.68
C CYS A 85 10.71 -6.92 -11.56
N GLN A 86 10.98 -7.38 -10.34
CA GLN A 86 12.02 -8.37 -10.08
C GLN A 86 11.73 -9.74 -10.71
N LYS A 87 10.45 -10.10 -10.87
CA LYS A 87 10.07 -11.42 -11.42
C LYS A 87 10.14 -11.49 -12.94
N CYS A 88 9.69 -10.44 -13.64
CA CYS A 88 9.55 -10.47 -15.11
C CYS A 88 10.43 -9.46 -15.85
N GLY A 89 11.24 -8.68 -15.12
CA GLY A 89 12.14 -7.66 -15.68
C GLY A 89 11.43 -6.46 -16.31
N ALA A 90 10.11 -6.34 -16.18
CA ALA A 90 9.36 -5.21 -16.72
C ALA A 90 9.85 -3.89 -16.11
N LYS A 91 10.22 -2.92 -16.94
CA LYS A 91 10.60 -1.58 -16.47
C LYS A 91 9.35 -0.77 -16.17
N PHE A 92 9.25 -0.29 -14.93
CA PHE A 92 8.22 0.65 -14.52
C PHE A 92 8.69 2.10 -14.69
N ARG A 93 10.01 2.29 -14.80
CA ARG A 93 10.66 3.58 -14.99
C ARG A 93 11.93 3.46 -15.83
#